data_AF-A0A2D5V0J9-F1
#
_entry.id   AF-A0A2D5V0J9-F1
#
_cell.length_a   1.000
_cell.length_b   1.000
_cell.length_c   1.000
_cell.angle_alpha   90.00
_cell.angle_beta   90.00
_cell.angle_gamma   90.00
#
_symmetry.space_group_name_H-M   'P 1'
#
loop_
_entity.id
_entity.type
_entity.pdbx_description
1 polymer ?
#
loop_
_entity_poly.entity_id
_entity_poly.type
_entity_poly.pdbx_seq_one_letter_code
_entity_poly.pdbx_strand_id
1 'polypeptide(L)'
;MNKRAKSKSLILLLLVLFPLVSAYCSDTDGGKVYGVSGYIKTGRYWGGDYCLDNNILREFYCENESKKQIDVDCRDGDAKCVISKCVRSEKLPDLIIESIDHPQSTDKDTAFHLNITIKNTGTEQTDDYVLRISSLGQKIGDFNKYGLGPGSSIEIRTSLEIPNSAEEESYHEFDILLDYRDEVPEKNETNNNISFEIYVEKGNAFGGNTTICQETDQGKEYELWGQVWGEKDNQNFNYSDRCNQGDQNLLEEWYCDADDEPANIYVNCGGLFGEGYFCQEGVCIFENSSNNTNTTQPDNGSNNTLAEISCYSDADCSDSLTENFCDGTDLYEQKTVYSCQNSGQEDSFCNKEITERLLESCVVCKDAGCKDSVQEELPVPTAGATLEPDEPSKEPKKEQTPFKENFVKKTVKKKRSISQLLLIEQENDFFNILERSVSNGVSETELFGMIKLDGTTHFIKNGEKKENKIILNLFGTNQLTLILLENGVQIEGQTKIFTR
;
A
#
# COMPACT_ATOMS: atom_id res chain seq x y z
N MET A 1 -88.70 -49.68 44.36
CA MET A 1 -88.38 -50.32 43.06
C MET A 1 -87.81 -49.25 42.12
N ASN A 2 -86.93 -49.63 41.20
CA ASN A 2 -86.14 -48.83 40.23
C ASN A 2 -84.75 -48.40 40.72
N LYS A 3 -83.69 -49.18 40.48
CA LYS A 3 -82.98 -49.59 39.24
C LYS A 3 -81.75 -48.70 39.01
N ARG A 4 -80.61 -49.29 39.38
CA ARG A 4 -79.23 -48.87 39.13
C ARG A 4 -78.98 -48.59 37.65
N ALA A 5 -78.38 -47.44 37.34
CA ALA A 5 -77.64 -47.23 36.10
C ALA A 5 -76.15 -47.12 36.44
N LYS A 6 -75.37 -48.15 36.07
CA LYS A 6 -73.91 -48.17 36.18
C LYS A 6 -73.35 -47.24 35.10
N SER A 7 -72.80 -46.10 35.53
CA SER A 7 -71.95 -45.24 34.69
C SER A 7 -70.67 -46.00 34.35
N LYS A 8 -70.51 -46.37 33.08
CA LYS A 8 -69.26 -46.91 32.54
C LYS A 8 -68.30 -45.74 32.36
N SER A 9 -67.31 -45.67 33.25
CA SER A 9 -66.17 -44.77 33.12
C SER A 9 -65.38 -45.15 31.86
N LEU A 10 -65.60 -44.40 30.78
CA LEU A 10 -64.84 -44.46 29.55
C LEU A 10 -63.57 -43.64 29.78
N ILE A 11 -62.50 -44.31 30.20
CA ILE A 11 -61.16 -43.72 30.24
C ILE A 11 -60.72 -43.56 28.78
N LEU A 12 -60.98 -42.38 28.23
CA LEU A 12 -60.43 -41.94 26.96
C LEU A 12 -58.93 -41.69 27.19
N LEU A 13 -58.13 -42.71 26.87
CA LEU A 13 -56.67 -42.64 26.89
C LEU A 13 -56.23 -41.63 25.82
N LEU A 14 -56.09 -40.37 26.23
CA LEU A 14 -55.54 -39.28 25.44
C LEU A 14 -54.04 -39.59 25.22
N LEU A 15 -53.74 -40.35 24.17
CA LEU A 15 -52.40 -40.53 23.63
C LEU A 15 -51.93 -39.16 23.15
N VAL A 16 -51.28 -38.40 24.04
CA VAL A 16 -50.51 -37.22 23.69
C VAL A 16 -49.34 -37.70 22.84
N LEU A 17 -49.55 -37.72 21.53
CA LEU A 17 -48.49 -37.76 20.53
C LEU A 17 -47.64 -36.51 20.75
N PHE A 18 -46.66 -36.60 21.66
CA PHE A 18 -45.54 -35.68 21.63
C PHE A 18 -44.90 -35.86 20.26
N PRO A 19 -44.88 -34.82 19.39
CA PRO A 19 -44.10 -34.91 18.18
C PRO A 19 -42.68 -35.26 18.63
N LEU A 20 -42.19 -36.41 18.17
CA LEU A 20 -40.78 -36.73 18.23
C LEU A 20 -40.09 -35.56 17.52
N VAL A 21 -39.52 -34.65 18.30
CA VAL A 21 -38.73 -33.54 17.80
C VAL A 21 -37.51 -34.20 17.18
N SER A 22 -37.57 -34.50 15.88
CA SER A 22 -36.42 -34.99 15.15
C SER A 22 -35.32 -33.94 15.28
N ALA A 23 -34.09 -34.40 15.51
CA ALA A 23 -32.96 -33.51 15.64
C ALA A 23 -32.73 -32.80 14.30
N TYR A 24 -33.28 -31.59 14.18
CA TYR A 24 -33.16 -30.80 12.97
C TYR A 24 -31.70 -30.36 12.80
N CYS A 25 -31.11 -30.73 11.66
CA CYS A 25 -29.85 -30.17 11.20
C CYS A 25 -30.16 -28.93 10.36
N SER A 26 -29.62 -27.78 10.76
CA SER A 26 -29.67 -26.54 9.99
C SER A 26 -28.28 -26.21 9.48
N ASP A 27 -28.19 -25.77 8.25
CA ASP A 27 -26.97 -25.36 7.56
C ASP A 27 -27.10 -23.91 7.11
N THR A 28 -26.07 -23.08 7.27
CA THR A 28 -26.18 -21.64 6.98
C THR A 28 -25.87 -21.26 5.54
N ASP A 29 -25.12 -22.08 4.81
CA ASP A 29 -24.76 -21.82 3.40
C ASP A 29 -25.63 -22.61 2.40
N GLY A 30 -26.43 -23.56 2.89
CA GLY A 30 -27.34 -24.35 2.09
C GLY A 30 -26.79 -25.69 1.60
N GLY A 31 -25.71 -26.22 2.19
CA GLY A 31 -25.27 -27.59 1.98
C GLY A 31 -23.80 -27.69 1.62
N LYS A 32 -23.48 -28.13 0.40
CA LYS A 32 -22.10 -28.28 -0.08
C LYS A 32 -21.71 -27.04 -0.88
N VAL A 33 -21.43 -25.93 -0.21
CA VAL A 33 -21.20 -24.61 -0.84
C VAL A 33 -19.83 -24.06 -0.44
N TYR A 34 -18.80 -24.60 -1.08
CA TYR A 34 -17.40 -24.38 -0.68
C TYR A 34 -16.90 -22.93 -0.82
N GLY A 35 -17.59 -22.08 -1.59
CA GLY A 35 -17.23 -20.67 -1.77
C GLY A 35 -17.76 -19.73 -0.69
N VAL A 36 -18.55 -20.25 0.25
CA VAL A 36 -19.20 -19.49 1.33
C VAL A 36 -18.81 -20.15 2.63
N SER A 37 -18.41 -19.36 3.64
CA SER A 37 -18.17 -19.94 4.96
C SER A 37 -19.51 -20.18 5.65
N GLY A 38 -19.73 -21.42 6.08
CA GLY A 38 -20.93 -21.87 6.76
C GLY A 38 -20.68 -22.53 8.11
N TYR A 39 -21.79 -22.84 8.77
CA TYR A 39 -21.81 -23.71 9.92
C TYR A 39 -23.13 -24.47 10.01
N ILE A 40 -23.05 -25.67 10.58
CA ILE A 40 -24.20 -26.49 10.90
C ILE A 40 -24.58 -26.40 12.37
N LYS A 41 -25.86 -26.58 12.64
CA LYS A 41 -26.44 -26.71 13.97
C LYS A 41 -27.31 -27.96 14.05
N THR A 42 -26.98 -28.88 14.94
CA THR A 42 -27.77 -30.10 15.18
C THR A 42 -27.96 -30.31 16.68
N GLY A 43 -29.13 -29.92 17.21
CA GLY A 43 -29.41 -29.95 18.64
C GLY A 43 -28.47 -29.04 19.45
N ARG A 44 -27.58 -29.61 20.27
CA ARG A 44 -26.57 -28.89 21.06
C ARG A 44 -25.21 -28.76 20.38
N TYR A 45 -25.04 -29.37 19.20
CA TYR A 45 -23.78 -29.38 18.47
C TYR A 45 -23.75 -28.28 17.42
N TRP A 46 -22.55 -27.75 17.23
CA TRP A 46 -22.18 -26.72 16.26
C TRP A 46 -20.91 -27.20 15.57
N GLY A 47 -20.82 -27.03 14.27
CA GLY A 47 -19.58 -27.25 13.50
C GLY A 47 -19.55 -26.25 12.36
N GLY A 48 -18.53 -25.40 12.32
CA GLY A 48 -18.29 -24.48 11.22
C GLY A 48 -17.27 -25.05 10.26
N ASP A 49 -17.32 -24.61 9.01
CA ASP A 49 -16.29 -24.95 8.05
C ASP A 49 -14.94 -24.40 8.52
N TYR A 50 -13.86 -25.06 8.15
CA TYR A 50 -12.52 -24.57 8.43
C TYR A 50 -11.49 -25.15 7.49
N CYS A 51 -10.43 -24.37 7.27
CA CYS A 51 -9.28 -24.81 6.48
C CYS A 51 -8.44 -25.78 7.31
N LEU A 52 -8.21 -26.98 6.78
CA LEU A 52 -7.24 -27.93 7.34
C LEU A 52 -5.81 -27.51 7.00
N ASP A 53 -5.65 -26.99 5.79
CA ASP A 53 -4.46 -26.32 5.29
C ASP A 53 -4.86 -25.29 4.20
N ASN A 54 -3.89 -24.72 3.49
CA ASN A 54 -4.13 -23.69 2.45
C ASN A 54 -4.91 -24.22 1.22
N ASN A 55 -5.04 -25.54 1.07
CA ASN A 55 -5.62 -26.19 -0.09
C ASN A 55 -6.81 -27.08 0.27
N ILE A 56 -7.00 -27.48 1.53
CA ILE A 56 -8.07 -28.38 1.94
C ILE A 56 -9.06 -27.66 2.87
N LEU A 57 -10.32 -27.54 2.42
CA LEU A 57 -11.45 -27.08 3.22
C LEU A 57 -12.15 -28.28 3.86
N ARG A 58 -12.34 -28.28 5.19
CA ARG A 58 -13.30 -29.16 5.83
C ARG A 58 -14.67 -28.49 5.87
N GLU A 59 -15.55 -28.97 5.00
CA GLU A 59 -16.95 -28.56 4.91
C GLU A 59 -17.80 -29.39 5.87
N PHE A 60 -18.67 -28.73 6.65
CA PHE A 60 -19.73 -29.37 7.40
C PHE A 60 -21.08 -29.02 6.76
N TYR A 61 -21.88 -30.04 6.50
CA TYR A 61 -23.18 -29.83 5.84
C TYR A 61 -24.27 -30.73 6.41
N CYS A 62 -25.51 -30.34 6.19
CA CYS A 62 -26.68 -31.14 6.55
C CYS A 62 -27.17 -32.01 5.40
N GLU A 63 -27.26 -33.33 5.59
CA GLU A 63 -27.85 -34.26 4.62
C GLU A 63 -28.79 -35.24 5.33
N ASN A 64 -30.06 -35.30 4.89
CA ASN A 64 -31.11 -36.13 5.51
C ASN A 64 -31.21 -35.92 7.04
N GLU A 65 -31.30 -34.65 7.47
CA GLU A 65 -31.35 -34.22 8.88
C GLU A 65 -30.13 -34.62 9.73
N SER A 66 -29.08 -35.15 9.11
CA SER A 66 -27.87 -35.61 9.79
C SER A 66 -26.69 -34.72 9.43
N LYS A 67 -25.85 -34.46 10.44
CA LYS A 67 -24.53 -33.85 10.23
C LYS A 67 -23.68 -34.74 9.32
N LYS A 68 -23.07 -34.13 8.32
CA LYS A 68 -22.02 -34.72 7.49
C LYS A 68 -20.79 -33.80 7.48
N GLN A 69 -19.68 -34.34 7.00
CA GLN A 69 -18.49 -33.57 6.70
C GLN A 69 -17.79 -34.15 5.48
N ILE A 70 -17.07 -33.31 4.76
CA ILE A 70 -16.21 -33.71 3.64
C ILE A 70 -14.98 -32.81 3.61
N ASP A 71 -13.84 -33.37 3.23
CA ASP A 71 -12.61 -32.61 2.98
C ASP A 71 -12.55 -32.34 1.47
N VAL A 72 -12.55 -31.06 1.09
CA VAL A 72 -12.62 -30.57 -0.29
C VAL A 72 -11.27 -29.98 -0.66
N ASP A 73 -10.72 -30.40 -1.80
CA ASP A 73 -9.50 -29.83 -2.35
C ASP A 73 -9.83 -28.55 -3.13
N CYS A 74 -9.46 -27.40 -2.58
CA CYS A 74 -9.66 -26.10 -3.22
C CYS A 74 -8.77 -25.92 -4.47
N ARG A 75 -7.79 -26.79 -4.73
CA ARG A 75 -6.95 -26.66 -5.95
C ARG A 75 -7.73 -26.86 -7.25
N ASP A 76 -8.92 -27.45 -7.19
CA ASP A 76 -9.83 -27.55 -8.33
C ASP A 76 -10.33 -26.14 -8.75
N GLY A 77 -9.61 -25.55 -9.70
CA GLY A 77 -9.90 -24.22 -10.26
C GLY A 77 -9.16 -23.07 -9.58
N ASP A 78 -7.91 -23.28 -9.16
CA ASP A 78 -7.00 -22.24 -8.63
C ASP A 78 -7.51 -21.54 -7.36
N ALA A 79 -8.31 -22.22 -6.53
CA ALA A 79 -8.74 -21.70 -5.25
C ALA A 79 -7.80 -22.08 -4.10
N LYS A 80 -7.73 -21.20 -3.10
CA LYS A 80 -7.09 -21.47 -1.81
C LYS A 80 -8.15 -21.46 -0.72
N CYS A 81 -7.95 -22.27 0.31
CA CYS A 81 -8.78 -22.19 1.49
C CYS A 81 -8.39 -20.95 2.29
N VAL A 82 -9.29 -19.96 2.35
CA VAL A 82 -9.07 -18.69 3.06
C VAL A 82 -10.31 -18.43 3.91
N ILE A 83 -10.13 -18.35 5.23
CA ILE A 83 -11.20 -18.07 6.20
C ILE A 83 -12.39 -19.01 5.99
N SER A 84 -12.14 -20.32 6.09
CA SER A 84 -13.18 -21.35 6.06
C SER A 84 -14.00 -21.42 4.75
N LYS A 85 -13.41 -21.05 3.62
CA LYS A 85 -14.00 -21.22 2.28
C LYS A 85 -12.91 -21.36 1.21
N CYS A 86 -13.21 -22.05 0.13
CA CYS A 86 -12.40 -22.06 -1.08
C CYS A 86 -12.62 -20.74 -1.85
N VAL A 87 -11.62 -19.88 -1.85
CA VAL A 87 -11.62 -18.61 -2.59
C VAL A 87 -10.76 -18.79 -3.83
N ARG A 88 -11.35 -18.65 -5.01
CA ARG A 88 -10.57 -18.55 -6.26
C ARG A 88 -9.75 -17.28 -6.20
N SER A 89 -8.45 -17.39 -6.46
CA SER A 89 -7.66 -16.17 -6.70
C SER A 89 -8.31 -15.47 -7.89
N GLU A 90 -8.86 -14.28 -7.66
CA GLU A 90 -9.44 -13.51 -8.75
C GLU A 90 -8.34 -13.27 -9.78
N LYS A 91 -8.56 -13.83 -10.96
CA LYS A 91 -7.68 -13.66 -12.10
C LYS A 91 -8.05 -12.30 -12.69
N LEU A 92 -7.38 -11.28 -12.19
CA LEU A 92 -7.54 -9.91 -12.62
C LEU A 92 -6.19 -9.36 -13.09
N PRO A 93 -6.20 -8.41 -14.03
CA PRO A 93 -5.05 -7.55 -14.27
C PRO A 93 -4.75 -6.67 -13.05
N ASP A 94 -3.59 -6.02 -13.06
CA ASP A 94 -3.16 -5.07 -12.01
C ASP A 94 -2.16 -4.11 -12.68
N LEU A 95 -2.67 -3.00 -13.22
CA LEU A 95 -1.94 -1.94 -13.90
C LEU A 95 -1.26 -1.03 -12.87
N ILE A 96 0.05 -0.88 -13.00
CA ILE A 96 0.84 0.04 -12.20
C ILE A 96 1.67 0.96 -13.09
N ILE A 97 1.96 2.14 -12.57
CA ILE A 97 2.99 3.02 -13.13
C ILE A 97 4.32 2.56 -12.51
N GLU A 98 5.13 1.84 -13.29
CA GLU A 98 6.38 1.24 -12.84
C GLU A 98 7.48 2.29 -12.68
N SER A 99 7.57 3.25 -13.60
CA SER A 99 8.52 4.37 -13.51
C SER A 99 8.04 5.60 -14.28
N ILE A 100 8.54 6.76 -13.87
CA ILE A 100 8.43 8.04 -14.59
C ILE A 100 9.82 8.64 -14.67
N ASP A 101 10.18 9.10 -15.86
CA ASP A 101 11.38 9.88 -16.13
C ASP A 101 10.96 11.25 -16.71
N HIS A 102 11.41 12.31 -16.04
CA HIS A 102 11.04 13.71 -16.29
C HIS A 102 12.17 14.65 -15.83
N PRO A 103 12.31 15.84 -16.42
CA PRO A 103 13.27 16.83 -15.94
C PRO A 103 12.85 17.41 -14.59
N GLN A 104 13.82 17.85 -13.79
CA GLN A 104 13.56 18.45 -12.48
C GLN A 104 13.09 19.91 -12.59
N SER A 105 13.49 20.61 -13.65
CA SER A 105 13.04 21.97 -13.97
C SER A 105 12.73 22.15 -15.46
N THR A 106 11.99 23.21 -15.78
CA THR A 106 11.71 23.60 -17.16
C THR A 106 11.40 25.09 -17.25
N ASP A 107 11.76 25.70 -18.38
CA ASP A 107 11.38 27.07 -18.69
C ASP A 107 9.87 27.18 -18.90
N LYS A 108 9.28 28.27 -18.38
CA LYS A 108 7.91 28.63 -18.74
C LYS A 108 7.76 28.76 -20.26
N ASP A 109 6.64 28.29 -20.77
CA ASP A 109 6.30 28.25 -22.20
C ASP A 109 7.14 27.28 -23.05
N THR A 110 7.95 26.41 -22.42
CA THR A 110 8.61 25.29 -23.12
C THR A 110 7.91 23.97 -22.88
N ALA A 111 8.02 23.08 -23.87
CA ALA A 111 7.55 21.71 -23.73
C ALA A 111 8.70 20.83 -23.21
N PHE A 112 8.41 19.94 -22.27
CA PHE A 112 9.36 18.95 -21.76
C PHE A 112 8.95 17.54 -22.15
N HIS A 113 9.93 16.63 -22.19
CA HIS A 113 9.69 15.21 -22.47
C HIS A 113 9.38 14.44 -21.18
N LEU A 114 8.41 13.54 -21.28
CA LEU A 114 7.98 12.67 -20.19
C LEU A 114 7.96 11.23 -20.70
N ASN A 115 8.68 10.35 -20.03
CA ASN A 115 8.73 8.92 -20.29
C ASN A 115 8.04 8.16 -19.14
N ILE A 116 6.99 7.41 -19.44
CA ILE A 116 6.18 6.69 -18.45
C ILE A 116 6.25 5.19 -18.77
N THR A 117 6.68 4.38 -17.81
CA THR A 117 6.61 2.92 -17.93
C THR A 117 5.40 2.39 -17.17
N ILE A 118 4.53 1.68 -17.87
CA ILE A 118 3.34 1.05 -17.30
C ILE A 118 3.55 -0.46 -17.34
N LYS A 119 3.12 -1.15 -16.28
CA LYS A 119 3.22 -2.60 -16.18
C LYS A 119 1.93 -3.21 -15.70
N ASN A 120 1.59 -4.37 -16.23
CA ASN A 120 0.54 -5.21 -15.67
C ASN A 120 1.19 -6.26 -14.74
N THR A 121 1.12 -6.05 -13.42
CA THR A 121 1.56 -7.00 -12.39
C THR A 121 0.52 -8.08 -12.08
N GLY A 122 -0.63 -8.04 -12.76
CA GLY A 122 -1.72 -8.95 -12.59
C GLY A 122 -1.49 -10.29 -13.28
N THR A 123 -2.50 -11.15 -13.21
CA THR A 123 -2.44 -12.51 -13.76
C THR A 123 -3.21 -12.68 -15.06
N GLU A 124 -3.96 -11.66 -15.47
CA GLU A 124 -4.74 -11.63 -16.70
C GLU A 124 -4.32 -10.46 -17.58
N GLN A 125 -4.64 -10.59 -18.86
CA GLN A 125 -4.50 -9.49 -19.82
C GLN A 125 -5.54 -8.40 -19.51
N THR A 126 -5.15 -7.13 -19.60
CA THR A 126 -6.09 -6.02 -19.48
C THR A 126 -6.86 -5.84 -20.78
N ASP A 127 -8.09 -5.32 -20.70
CA ASP A 127 -8.74 -4.68 -21.85
C ASP A 127 -8.04 -3.34 -22.15
N ASP A 128 -8.56 -2.61 -23.14
CA ASP A 128 -8.11 -1.25 -23.45
C ASP A 128 -8.32 -0.33 -22.23
N TYR A 129 -7.35 0.52 -21.94
CA TYR A 129 -7.37 1.44 -20.80
C TYR A 129 -6.94 2.84 -21.22
N VAL A 130 -7.26 3.83 -20.38
CA VAL A 130 -6.94 5.24 -20.64
C VAL A 130 -6.06 5.80 -19.54
N LEU A 131 -4.84 6.22 -19.92
CA LEU A 131 -4.00 7.04 -19.05
C LEU A 131 -4.42 8.50 -19.17
N ARG A 132 -4.60 9.18 -18.03
CA ARG A 132 -4.81 10.63 -17.96
C ARG A 132 -3.63 11.31 -17.29
N ILE A 133 -3.17 12.39 -17.90
CA ILE A 133 -2.23 13.33 -17.29
C ILE A 133 -2.99 14.62 -16.96
N SER A 134 -2.87 15.07 -15.72
CA SER A 134 -3.45 16.33 -15.24
C SER A 134 -2.39 17.14 -14.51
N SER A 135 -2.63 18.44 -14.37
CA SER A 135 -1.85 19.30 -13.48
C SER A 135 -2.78 20.28 -12.79
N LEU A 136 -2.64 20.41 -11.46
CA LEU A 136 -3.55 21.18 -10.60
C LEU A 136 -5.04 20.85 -10.86
N GLY A 137 -5.36 19.58 -11.12
CA GLY A 137 -6.70 19.11 -11.46
C GLY A 137 -7.18 19.48 -12.89
N GLN A 138 -6.40 20.24 -13.67
CA GLN A 138 -6.68 20.49 -15.08
C GLN A 138 -6.13 19.34 -15.93
N LYS A 139 -7.00 18.71 -16.72
CA LYS A 139 -6.61 17.71 -17.70
C LYS A 139 -5.68 18.30 -18.76
N ILE A 140 -4.51 17.70 -18.93
CA ILE A 140 -3.56 18.01 -20.01
C ILE A 140 -3.83 17.09 -21.21
N GLY A 141 -3.93 15.78 -20.98
CA GLY A 141 -4.09 14.80 -22.06
C GLY A 141 -4.65 13.47 -21.59
N ASP A 142 -5.28 12.75 -22.52
CA ASP A 142 -5.66 11.34 -22.35
C ASP A 142 -4.94 10.51 -23.43
N PHE A 143 -4.38 9.37 -23.05
CA PHE A 143 -3.66 8.45 -23.91
C PHE A 143 -4.36 7.09 -23.88
N ASN A 144 -5.00 6.73 -24.99
CA ASN A 144 -5.62 5.40 -25.13
C ASN A 144 -4.52 4.38 -25.41
N LYS A 145 -4.55 3.25 -24.69
CA LYS A 145 -3.63 2.13 -24.92
C LYS A 145 -4.40 0.83 -25.06
N TYR A 146 -3.81 -0.05 -25.85
CA TYR A 146 -4.33 -1.38 -26.07
C TYR A 146 -3.93 -2.29 -24.92
N GLY A 147 -4.78 -3.28 -24.64
CA GLY A 147 -4.60 -4.22 -23.55
C GLY A 147 -3.17 -4.74 -23.33
N LEU A 148 -2.76 -4.81 -22.06
CA LEU A 148 -1.43 -5.22 -21.62
C LEU A 148 -1.48 -6.63 -21.05
N GLY A 149 -0.68 -7.54 -21.62
CA GLY A 149 -0.59 -8.93 -21.14
C GLY A 149 0.00 -9.02 -19.72
N PRO A 150 -0.25 -10.12 -18.99
CA PRO A 150 0.27 -10.30 -17.64
C PRO A 150 1.80 -10.27 -17.63
N GLY A 151 2.38 -9.51 -16.71
CA GLY A 151 3.82 -9.29 -16.56
C GLY A 151 4.47 -8.43 -17.65
N SER A 152 3.71 -7.93 -18.62
CA SER A 152 4.23 -7.09 -19.69
C SER A 152 4.30 -5.63 -19.26
N SER A 153 5.27 -4.89 -19.81
CA SER A 153 5.40 -3.45 -19.66
C SER A 153 5.30 -2.73 -21.00
N ILE A 154 4.89 -1.47 -20.99
CA ILE A 154 4.88 -0.57 -22.13
C ILE A 154 5.41 0.80 -21.73
N GLU A 155 6.25 1.39 -22.58
CA GLU A 155 6.77 2.74 -22.42
C GLU A 155 5.91 3.74 -23.22
N ILE A 156 5.57 4.86 -22.61
CA ILE A 156 4.88 5.99 -23.25
C ILE A 156 5.81 7.19 -23.19
N ARG A 157 6.17 7.70 -24.37
CA ARG A 157 6.89 8.96 -24.53
C ARG A 157 5.93 10.04 -25.00
N THR A 158 5.89 11.16 -24.28
CA THR A 158 5.07 12.32 -24.64
C THR A 158 5.82 13.61 -24.35
N SER A 159 5.40 14.69 -25.01
CA SER A 159 5.82 16.05 -24.67
C SER A 159 4.66 16.78 -24.01
N LEU A 160 4.92 17.51 -22.93
CA LEU A 160 3.94 18.29 -22.18
C LEU A 160 4.36 19.75 -22.13
N GLU A 161 3.41 20.66 -22.26
CA GLU A 161 3.62 22.10 -22.03
C GLU A 161 3.14 22.45 -20.62
N ILE A 162 3.89 23.31 -19.93
CA ILE A 162 3.45 23.88 -18.64
C ILE A 162 2.18 24.71 -18.88
N PRO A 163 1.08 24.50 -18.12
CA PRO A 163 -0.11 25.33 -18.22
C PRO A 163 0.23 26.83 -18.07
N ASN A 164 -0.32 27.68 -18.93
CA ASN A 164 -0.09 29.14 -18.87
C ASN A 164 -0.46 29.79 -17.52
N SER A 165 -1.24 29.08 -16.69
CA SER A 165 -1.62 29.49 -15.33
C SER A 165 -0.54 29.20 -14.28
N ALA A 166 0.52 28.46 -14.61
CA ALA A 166 1.60 28.16 -13.68
C ALA A 166 2.36 29.45 -13.31
N GLU A 167 2.65 29.61 -12.03
CA GLU A 167 3.48 30.69 -11.53
C GLU A 167 4.95 30.40 -11.88
N GLU A 168 5.67 31.44 -12.30
CA GLU A 168 7.12 31.35 -12.49
C GLU A 168 7.83 31.18 -11.14
N GLU A 169 9.00 30.56 -11.15
CA GLU A 169 9.81 30.30 -9.97
C GLU A 169 9.07 29.44 -8.91
N SER A 170 8.22 28.51 -9.35
CA SER A 170 7.37 27.68 -8.49
C SER A 170 7.38 26.20 -8.87
N TYR A 171 7.09 25.32 -7.90
CA TYR A 171 6.85 23.90 -8.18
C TYR A 171 5.45 23.68 -8.72
N HIS A 172 5.35 22.89 -9.78
CA HIS A 172 4.09 22.53 -10.40
C HIS A 172 3.86 21.03 -10.31
N GLU A 173 2.75 20.63 -9.69
CA GLU A 173 2.39 19.23 -9.48
C GLU A 173 1.65 18.67 -10.70
N PHE A 174 2.00 17.45 -11.09
CA PHE A 174 1.38 16.67 -12.13
C PHE A 174 0.87 15.35 -11.54
N ASP A 175 -0.32 14.95 -11.99
CA ASP A 175 -0.95 13.68 -11.62
C ASP A 175 -1.10 12.80 -12.87
N ILE A 176 -0.67 11.54 -12.76
CA ILE A 176 -0.87 10.51 -13.78
C ILE A 176 -1.77 9.42 -13.22
N LEU A 177 -2.94 9.27 -13.82
CA LEU A 177 -3.92 8.24 -13.46
C LEU A 177 -4.05 7.23 -14.61
N LEU A 178 -3.65 5.99 -14.35
CA LEU A 178 -3.99 4.83 -15.17
C LEU A 178 -5.43 4.42 -14.95
N ASP A 179 -6.02 3.88 -16.02
CA ASP A 179 -7.44 3.56 -16.11
C ASP A 179 -8.34 4.57 -15.38
N TYR A 180 -8.21 5.86 -15.72
CA TYR A 180 -8.86 6.91 -14.94
C TYR A 180 -10.40 6.75 -14.85
N ARG A 181 -10.98 5.96 -15.75
CA ARG A 181 -12.42 5.70 -15.83
C ARG A 181 -12.89 4.51 -15.01
N ASP A 182 -11.96 3.75 -14.41
CA ASP A 182 -12.28 2.54 -13.65
C ASP A 182 -13.09 1.56 -14.54
N GLU A 183 -12.62 1.37 -15.78
CA GLU A 183 -13.27 0.53 -16.81
C GLU A 183 -12.70 -0.91 -16.81
N VAL A 184 -11.46 -1.10 -16.36
CA VAL A 184 -10.77 -2.39 -16.24
C VAL A 184 -10.78 -2.80 -14.76
N PRO A 185 -11.52 -3.85 -14.36
CA PRO A 185 -11.45 -4.33 -12.99
C PRO A 185 -10.06 -4.88 -12.68
N GLU A 186 -9.42 -4.32 -11.66
CA GLU A 186 -8.06 -4.64 -11.27
C GLU A 186 -8.00 -5.36 -9.93
N LYS A 187 -6.84 -5.99 -9.66
CA LYS A 187 -6.57 -6.58 -8.35
C LYS A 187 -6.42 -5.52 -7.26
N ASN A 188 -5.92 -4.32 -7.61
CA ASN A 188 -5.70 -3.23 -6.68
C ASN A 188 -5.99 -1.87 -7.33
N GLU A 189 -7.16 -1.30 -7.09
CA GLU A 189 -7.54 -0.02 -7.71
C GLU A 189 -6.80 1.22 -7.16
N THR A 190 -5.82 1.07 -6.26
CA THR A 190 -5.14 2.19 -5.61
C THR A 190 -3.67 2.38 -6.01
N ASN A 191 -3.13 1.55 -6.90
CA ASN A 191 -1.74 1.63 -7.39
C ASN A 191 -1.66 2.16 -8.85
N ASN A 192 -2.77 2.65 -9.38
CA ASN A 192 -2.92 3.21 -10.72
C ASN A 192 -2.64 4.73 -10.77
N ASN A 193 -2.25 5.36 -9.66
CA ASN A 193 -1.97 6.80 -9.60
C ASN A 193 -0.56 7.10 -9.07
N ILE A 194 0.07 8.13 -9.62
CA ILE A 194 1.33 8.71 -9.13
C ILE A 194 1.35 10.22 -9.43
N SER A 195 2.04 10.98 -8.58
CA SER A 195 2.22 12.41 -8.76
C SER A 195 3.71 12.76 -8.75
N PHE A 196 4.09 13.79 -9.48
CA PHE A 196 5.46 14.31 -9.52
C PHE A 196 5.43 15.84 -9.65
N GLU A 197 6.55 16.49 -9.34
CA GLU A 197 6.68 17.94 -9.39
C GLU A 197 7.78 18.36 -10.37
N ILE A 198 7.57 19.47 -11.06
CA ILE A 198 8.58 20.14 -11.88
C ILE A 198 8.73 21.58 -11.40
N TYR A 199 9.96 22.04 -11.24
CA TYR A 199 10.24 23.44 -10.96
C TYR A 199 10.13 24.28 -12.25
N VAL A 200 9.22 25.25 -12.28
CA VAL A 200 9.05 26.16 -13.42
C VAL A 200 9.97 27.35 -13.25
N GLU A 201 10.98 27.44 -14.10
CA GLU A 201 11.92 28.55 -14.10
C GLU A 201 11.26 29.82 -14.65
N LYS A 202 11.78 30.96 -14.21
CA LYS A 202 11.32 32.25 -14.71
C LYS A 202 11.62 32.31 -16.20
N GLY A 203 10.55 32.32 -17.02
CA GLY A 203 10.68 32.53 -18.45
C GLY A 203 11.51 33.79 -18.67
N ASN A 204 12.73 33.63 -19.19
CA ASN A 204 13.59 34.76 -19.45
C ASN A 204 12.89 35.65 -20.49
N ALA A 205 12.28 36.75 -20.04
CA ALA A 205 11.62 37.71 -20.90
C ALA A 205 12.67 38.41 -21.78
N PHE A 206 13.08 37.76 -22.86
CA PHE A 206 14.18 38.21 -23.69
C PHE A 206 13.76 39.31 -24.67
N GLY A 207 13.96 40.55 -24.22
CA GLY A 207 13.96 41.77 -25.04
C GLY A 207 15.36 42.33 -25.32
N GLY A 208 16.43 41.53 -25.19
CA GLY A 208 17.80 41.95 -25.49
C GLY A 208 18.61 40.78 -26.04
N ASN A 209 19.50 41.05 -27.00
CA ASN A 209 20.46 40.12 -27.60
C ASN A 209 21.13 39.24 -26.55
N THR A 210 20.56 38.08 -26.27
CA THR A 210 21.11 37.16 -25.29
C THR A 210 21.16 35.81 -25.95
N THR A 211 22.33 35.20 -25.88
CA THR A 211 22.54 33.84 -26.32
C THR A 211 21.61 32.97 -25.50
N ILE A 212 20.72 32.25 -26.17
CA ILE A 212 19.90 31.23 -25.53
C ILE A 212 20.53 29.92 -25.98
N CYS A 213 21.12 29.18 -25.05
CA CYS A 213 21.56 27.82 -25.26
C CYS A 213 20.63 26.90 -24.46
N GLN A 214 20.06 25.89 -25.12
CA GLN A 214 19.22 24.87 -24.51
C GLN A 214 19.84 23.50 -24.79
N GLU A 215 19.79 22.60 -23.81
CA GLU A 215 20.32 21.23 -23.89
C GLU A 215 19.27 20.20 -23.43
N THR A 216 19.33 18.97 -23.95
CA THR A 216 18.35 17.90 -23.62
C THR A 216 18.70 17.06 -22.40
N ASP A 217 19.95 17.05 -21.98
CA ASP A 217 20.54 16.10 -21.04
C ASP A 217 21.12 16.79 -19.79
N GLN A 218 20.84 18.09 -19.61
CA GLN A 218 21.17 18.86 -18.39
C GLN A 218 22.67 18.91 -18.06
N GLY A 219 23.54 18.82 -19.07
CA GLY A 219 24.92 19.26 -18.97
C GLY A 219 25.88 18.27 -19.61
N LYS A 220 26.54 17.47 -18.77
CA LYS A 220 27.63 16.58 -19.21
C LYS A 220 27.29 15.13 -18.89
N GLU A 221 26.16 14.68 -19.40
CA GLU A 221 25.57 13.37 -19.11
C GLU A 221 25.90 12.37 -20.24
N TYR A 222 27.10 11.81 -20.17
CA TYR A 222 27.67 11.00 -21.26
C TYR A 222 26.95 9.67 -21.56
N GLU A 223 26.04 9.24 -20.69
CA GLU A 223 25.23 8.01 -20.85
C GLU A 223 23.85 8.29 -21.46
N LEU A 224 23.52 9.56 -21.70
CA LEU A 224 22.33 10.01 -22.41
C LEU A 224 22.74 10.64 -23.73
N TRP A 225 21.84 10.61 -24.71
CA TRP A 225 22.08 11.33 -25.96
C TRP A 225 21.66 12.79 -25.75
N GLY A 226 22.61 13.70 -25.84
CA GLY A 226 22.44 15.14 -25.75
C GLY A 226 22.31 15.84 -27.11
N GLN A 227 21.54 16.92 -27.11
CA GLN A 227 21.42 17.88 -28.19
C GLN A 227 21.41 19.29 -27.59
N VAL A 228 22.20 20.17 -28.18
CA VAL A 228 22.31 21.58 -27.82
C VAL A 228 21.83 22.45 -28.98
N TRP A 229 20.87 23.34 -28.75
CA TRP A 229 20.40 24.28 -29.76
C TRP A 229 20.14 25.66 -29.20
N GLY A 230 20.12 26.65 -30.09
CA GLY A 230 19.98 28.04 -29.67
C GLY A 230 20.28 29.07 -30.74
N GLU A 231 20.37 30.33 -30.34
CA GLU A 231 20.72 31.46 -31.20
C GLU A 231 21.81 32.30 -30.53
N LYS A 232 22.91 32.54 -31.25
CA LYS A 232 24.02 33.41 -30.83
C LYS A 232 24.32 34.41 -31.94
N ASP A 233 24.33 35.71 -31.63
CA ASP A 233 24.65 36.77 -32.61
C ASP A 233 23.83 36.70 -33.92
N ASN A 234 22.53 36.39 -33.83
CA ASN A 234 21.63 36.11 -34.97
C ASN A 234 22.03 34.89 -35.84
N GLN A 235 22.82 33.96 -35.29
CA GLN A 235 23.12 32.67 -35.90
C GLN A 235 22.54 31.55 -35.05
N ASN A 236 21.66 30.77 -35.66
CA ASN A 236 21.13 29.57 -35.03
C ASN A 236 22.20 28.48 -35.00
N PHE A 237 22.33 27.79 -33.88
CA PHE A 237 23.12 26.59 -33.74
C PHE A 237 22.24 25.41 -33.32
N ASN A 238 22.65 24.22 -33.73
CA ASN A 238 22.03 22.96 -33.37
C ASN A 238 23.12 21.88 -33.51
N TYR A 239 23.59 21.40 -32.37
CA TYR A 239 24.62 20.38 -32.25
C TYR A 239 24.05 19.20 -31.49
N SER A 240 24.54 18.01 -31.82
CA SER A 240 24.17 16.78 -31.13
C SER A 240 25.42 16.03 -30.78
N ASP A 241 25.32 15.27 -29.70
CA ASP A 241 26.38 14.37 -29.30
C ASP A 241 26.63 13.34 -30.39
N ARG A 242 27.91 13.04 -30.57
CA ARG A 242 28.33 12.15 -31.64
C ARG A 242 29.63 11.46 -31.28
N CYS A 243 29.74 10.22 -31.74
CA CYS A 243 31.00 9.51 -31.68
C CYS A 243 31.96 10.02 -32.74
N ASN A 244 33.22 10.22 -32.34
CA ASN A 244 34.26 10.63 -33.25
C ASN A 244 34.51 9.54 -34.30
N GLN A 245 34.43 9.88 -35.58
CA GLN A 245 34.59 8.91 -36.68
C GLN A 245 35.99 8.26 -36.72
N GLY A 246 36.98 8.84 -36.06
CA GLY A 246 38.35 8.31 -35.96
C GLY A 246 38.63 7.47 -34.73
N ASP A 247 37.78 7.50 -33.70
CA ASP A 247 37.99 6.81 -32.43
C ASP A 247 36.63 6.43 -31.83
N GLN A 248 36.30 5.14 -31.88
CA GLN A 248 35.03 4.60 -31.36
C GLN A 248 34.89 4.77 -29.85
N ASN A 249 35.96 5.10 -29.12
CA ASN A 249 35.90 5.35 -27.68
C ASN A 249 35.73 6.82 -27.34
N LEU A 250 35.73 7.72 -28.33
CA LEU A 250 35.73 9.16 -28.10
C LEU A 250 34.36 9.77 -28.43
N LEU A 251 33.64 10.19 -27.40
CA LEU A 251 32.41 10.97 -27.46
C LEU A 251 32.74 12.45 -27.62
N GLU A 252 32.09 13.12 -28.57
CA GLU A 252 32.03 14.58 -28.64
C GLU A 252 30.70 15.02 -28.03
N GLU A 253 30.77 15.43 -26.76
CA GLU A 253 29.66 15.93 -25.96
C GLU A 253 29.44 17.41 -26.25
N TRP A 254 28.21 17.81 -26.56
CA TRP A 254 27.79 19.20 -26.66
C TRP A 254 26.95 19.56 -25.45
N TYR A 255 27.26 20.69 -24.81
CA TYR A 255 26.54 21.17 -23.64
C TYR A 255 26.44 22.70 -23.63
N CYS A 256 25.54 23.24 -22.82
CA CYS A 256 25.48 24.69 -22.56
C CYS A 256 26.42 25.05 -21.40
N ASP A 257 27.40 25.93 -21.64
CA ASP A 257 28.32 26.34 -20.59
C ASP A 257 27.73 27.41 -19.65
N ALA A 258 28.50 27.83 -18.65
CA ALA A 258 28.06 28.78 -17.63
C ALA A 258 27.75 30.19 -18.17
N ASP A 259 28.09 30.49 -19.42
CA ASP A 259 27.79 31.75 -20.10
C ASP A 259 26.63 31.58 -21.12
N ASP A 260 25.88 30.48 -21.04
CA ASP A 260 24.84 30.07 -21.99
C ASP A 260 25.37 29.98 -23.44
N GLU A 261 26.63 29.58 -23.61
CA GLU A 261 27.22 29.35 -24.93
C GLU A 261 27.31 27.85 -25.24
N PRO A 262 27.08 27.43 -26.49
CA PRO A 262 27.30 26.04 -26.87
C PRO A 262 28.79 25.72 -26.80
N ALA A 263 29.15 24.79 -25.92
CA ALA A 263 30.49 24.27 -25.77
C ALA A 263 30.51 22.78 -26.13
N ASN A 264 31.71 22.25 -26.35
CA ASN A 264 31.91 20.82 -26.49
C ASN A 264 33.12 20.31 -25.71
N ILE A 265 33.08 19.04 -25.32
CA ILE A 265 34.20 18.32 -24.73
C ILE A 265 34.35 16.95 -25.38
N TYR A 266 35.59 16.46 -25.46
CA TYR A 266 35.86 15.11 -25.90
C TYR A 266 36.08 14.19 -24.71
N VAL A 267 35.28 13.14 -24.61
CA VAL A 267 35.28 12.19 -23.50
C VAL A 267 35.69 10.82 -24.01
N ASN A 268 36.71 10.23 -23.40
CA ASN A 268 37.09 8.85 -23.68
C ASN A 268 36.23 7.93 -22.81
N CYS A 269 35.20 7.30 -23.39
CA CYS A 269 34.26 6.44 -22.67
C CYS A 269 34.99 5.33 -21.89
N GLY A 270 35.96 4.66 -22.51
CA GLY A 270 36.75 3.61 -21.85
C GLY A 270 37.68 4.14 -20.75
N GLY A 271 38.13 5.39 -20.87
CA GLY A 271 38.94 6.06 -19.85
C GLY A 271 38.12 6.57 -18.66
N LEU A 272 36.86 6.96 -18.90
CA LEU A 272 35.97 7.52 -17.88
C LEU A 272 35.21 6.41 -17.12
N PHE A 273 34.63 5.45 -17.84
CA PHE A 273 33.78 4.39 -17.28
C PHE A 273 34.48 3.02 -17.15
N GLY A 274 35.71 2.90 -17.65
CA GLY A 274 36.51 1.67 -17.59
C GLY A 274 36.49 0.84 -18.88
N GLU A 275 37.31 -0.22 -18.89
CA GLU A 275 37.43 -1.10 -20.06
C GLU A 275 36.07 -1.74 -20.43
N GLY A 276 35.73 -1.70 -21.73
CA GLY A 276 34.47 -2.23 -22.26
C GLY A 276 33.43 -1.15 -22.60
N TYR A 277 33.62 0.10 -22.16
CA TYR A 277 32.82 1.22 -22.62
C TYR A 277 33.35 1.81 -23.93
N PHE A 278 32.44 2.09 -24.85
CA PHE A 278 32.72 2.75 -26.12
C PHE A 278 31.59 3.71 -26.46
N CYS A 279 31.87 4.65 -27.36
CA CYS A 279 30.84 5.55 -27.86
C CYS A 279 30.04 4.86 -28.97
N GLN A 280 28.72 4.82 -28.81
CA GLN A 280 27.77 4.44 -29.85
C GLN A 280 26.66 5.48 -29.97
N GLU A 281 26.41 5.96 -31.19
CA GLU A 281 25.31 6.91 -31.49
C GLU A 281 25.29 8.18 -30.63
N GLY A 282 26.47 8.65 -30.20
CA GLY A 282 26.59 9.85 -29.37
C GLY A 282 26.40 9.59 -27.87
N VAL A 283 26.56 8.34 -27.42
CA VAL A 283 26.42 7.96 -26.01
C VAL A 283 27.53 6.98 -25.62
N CYS A 284 28.06 7.08 -24.42
CA CYS A 284 28.92 6.06 -23.83
C CYS A 284 28.09 4.86 -23.37
N ILE A 285 28.33 3.69 -23.97
CA ILE A 285 27.63 2.45 -23.61
C ILE A 285 28.63 1.33 -23.32
N PHE A 286 28.22 0.38 -22.46
CA PHE A 286 29.01 -0.81 -22.18
C PHE A 286 28.76 -1.90 -23.24
N GLU A 287 29.83 -2.48 -23.80
CA GLU A 287 29.73 -3.65 -24.67
C GLU A 287 29.32 -4.87 -23.84
N ASN A 288 28.02 -5.06 -23.68
CA ASN A 288 27.48 -6.31 -23.14
C ASN A 288 27.94 -7.43 -24.07
N SER A 289 28.91 -8.22 -23.59
CA SER A 289 29.58 -9.31 -24.31
C SER A 289 28.64 -10.50 -24.57
N SER A 290 27.53 -10.27 -25.25
CA SER A 290 26.53 -11.26 -25.63
C SER A 290 26.40 -11.34 -27.14
N ASN A 291 27.52 -11.60 -27.85
CA ASN A 291 27.49 -12.31 -29.14
C ASN A 291 28.84 -12.80 -29.71
N ASN A 292 29.91 -12.95 -28.92
CA ASN A 292 31.15 -13.53 -29.43
C ASN A 292 31.64 -14.71 -28.60
N THR A 293 31.13 -15.90 -28.95
CA THR A 293 31.75 -17.17 -28.56
C THR A 293 32.98 -17.39 -29.44
N ASN A 294 34.14 -16.89 -29.01
CA ASN A 294 35.41 -17.53 -29.31
C ASN A 294 36.48 -17.10 -28.31
N THR A 295 36.83 -18.06 -27.46
CA THR A 295 37.90 -18.03 -26.47
C THR A 295 39.28 -17.96 -27.14
N THR A 296 40.17 -17.14 -26.57
CA THR A 296 41.48 -17.59 -26.01
C THR A 296 42.18 -16.43 -25.29
N GLN A 297 42.39 -16.60 -23.98
CA GLN A 297 43.38 -15.93 -23.11
C GLN A 297 44.83 -16.25 -23.58
N PRO A 298 45.93 -15.59 -23.10
CA PRO A 298 46.19 -15.25 -21.67
C PRO A 298 46.99 -13.96 -21.31
N ASP A 299 46.92 -13.63 -20.00
CA ASP A 299 47.87 -12.99 -19.05
C ASP A 299 48.71 -11.74 -19.41
N ASN A 300 48.63 -10.68 -18.56
CA ASN A 300 49.70 -10.37 -17.58
C ASN A 300 49.33 -9.22 -16.60
N GLY A 301 49.77 -9.34 -15.35
CA GLY A 301 49.34 -8.52 -14.21
C GLY A 301 50.00 -7.16 -14.02
N SER A 302 49.34 -6.34 -13.20
CA SER A 302 49.89 -5.17 -12.52
C SER A 302 49.12 -4.95 -11.22
N ASN A 303 49.84 -4.87 -10.09
CA ASN A 303 49.29 -4.56 -8.78
C ASN A 303 48.87 -3.09 -8.72
N ASN A 304 47.62 -2.80 -9.05
CA ASN A 304 46.97 -1.55 -8.68
C ASN A 304 46.04 -1.88 -7.52
N THR A 305 46.20 -1.20 -6.38
CA THR A 305 45.27 -1.31 -5.25
C THR A 305 43.95 -0.69 -5.69
N LEU A 306 43.09 -1.49 -6.32
CA LEU A 306 41.70 -1.17 -6.63
C LEU A 306 41.03 -0.73 -5.35
N ALA A 307 40.40 0.45 -5.36
CA ALA A 307 39.41 0.78 -4.36
C ALA A 307 38.31 -0.28 -4.42
N GLU A 308 37.90 -0.75 -3.25
CA GLU A 308 36.95 -1.85 -3.12
C GLU A 308 35.54 -1.31 -3.39
N ILE A 309 35.01 -1.58 -4.59
CA ILE A 309 33.62 -1.29 -4.96
C ILE A 309 32.71 -2.13 -4.07
N SER A 310 31.82 -1.48 -3.30
CA SER A 310 30.96 -2.16 -2.33
C SER A 310 29.78 -2.90 -2.97
N CYS A 311 29.24 -2.42 -4.10
CA CYS A 311 28.13 -3.07 -4.81
C CYS A 311 28.10 -2.72 -6.31
N TYR A 312 27.64 -3.65 -7.15
CA TYR A 312 27.44 -3.48 -8.61
C TYR A 312 25.96 -3.63 -9.02
N SER A 313 25.09 -3.91 -8.06
CA SER A 313 23.64 -4.05 -8.23
C SER A 313 22.98 -4.18 -6.86
N ASP A 314 21.66 -4.04 -6.83
CA ASP A 314 20.87 -4.31 -5.61
C ASP A 314 21.02 -5.76 -5.12
N ALA A 315 21.37 -6.70 -6.01
CA ALA A 315 21.60 -8.10 -5.64
C ALA A 315 22.92 -8.32 -4.88
N ASP A 316 23.87 -7.39 -5.00
CA ASP A 316 25.09 -7.38 -4.18
C ASP A 316 24.82 -6.81 -2.78
N CYS A 317 23.70 -6.09 -2.63
CA CYS A 317 23.17 -5.71 -1.34
C CYS A 317 22.38 -6.87 -0.72
N SER A 318 22.29 -6.89 0.61
CA SER A 318 21.63 -8.01 1.31
C SER A 318 20.19 -8.21 0.86
N ASP A 319 19.71 -9.46 0.95
CA ASP A 319 18.31 -9.78 0.68
C ASP A 319 17.37 -8.90 1.49
N SER A 320 16.22 -8.54 0.90
CA SER A 320 15.18 -7.79 1.61
C SER A 320 14.69 -8.60 2.82
N LEU A 321 14.68 -7.97 4.00
CA LEU A 321 14.20 -8.58 5.24
C LEU A 321 12.77 -8.13 5.51
N THR A 322 11.91 -9.05 5.94
CA THR A 322 10.55 -8.75 6.36
C THR A 322 10.33 -9.30 7.76
N GLU A 323 10.01 -8.42 8.70
CA GLU A 323 9.75 -8.76 10.09
C GLU A 323 8.43 -8.14 10.54
N ASN A 324 7.64 -8.88 11.31
CA ASN A 324 6.43 -8.34 11.92
C ASN A 324 6.77 -7.80 13.31
N PHE A 325 6.15 -6.69 13.69
CA PHE A 325 6.30 -6.12 15.03
C PHE A 325 5.01 -5.48 15.51
N CYS A 326 4.90 -5.29 16.83
CA CYS A 326 3.76 -4.64 17.46
C CYS A 326 4.10 -3.19 17.80
N ASP A 327 3.29 -2.24 17.34
CA ASP A 327 3.28 -0.87 17.87
C ASP A 327 1.93 -0.58 18.53
N GLY A 328 1.93 -0.57 19.87
CA GLY A 328 0.72 -0.48 20.66
C GLY A 328 -0.21 -1.69 20.45
N THR A 329 -1.41 -1.42 19.94
CA THR A 329 -2.43 -2.44 19.66
C THR A 329 -2.37 -2.97 18.23
N ASP A 330 -1.52 -2.39 17.38
CA ASP A 330 -1.49 -2.65 15.96
C ASP A 330 -0.29 -3.54 15.59
N LEU A 331 -0.52 -4.46 14.65
CA LEU A 331 0.49 -5.33 14.06
C LEU A 331 0.98 -4.73 12.75
N TYR A 332 2.27 -4.45 12.67
CA TYR A 332 2.94 -3.92 11.48
C TYR A 332 3.87 -4.96 10.86
N GLU A 333 4.05 -4.86 9.54
CA GLU A 333 5.09 -5.52 8.76
C GLU A 333 6.16 -4.47 8.43
N GLN A 334 7.39 -4.69 8.89
CA GLN A 334 8.55 -3.90 8.52
C GLN A 334 9.27 -4.58 7.37
N LYS A 335 9.32 -3.93 6.21
CA LYS A 335 10.09 -4.37 5.06
C LYS A 335 11.35 -3.51 4.94
N THR A 336 12.50 -4.15 5.10
CA THR A 336 13.81 -3.54 4.82
C THR A 336 14.19 -3.87 3.39
N VAL A 337 14.39 -2.85 2.57
CA VAL A 337 14.92 -2.96 1.20
C VAL A 337 16.33 -2.39 1.19
N TYR A 338 17.25 -3.10 0.56
CA TYR A 338 18.60 -2.59 0.31
C TYR A 338 18.73 -2.27 -1.18
N SER A 339 19.27 -1.09 -1.50
CA SER A 339 19.53 -0.67 -2.87
C SER A 339 20.98 -0.19 -3.00
N CYS A 340 21.63 -0.55 -4.09
CA CYS A 340 22.98 -0.12 -4.38
C CYS A 340 22.95 1.32 -4.92
N GLN A 341 23.65 2.22 -4.24
CA GLN A 341 23.87 3.57 -4.70
C GLN A 341 25.24 3.66 -5.36
N ASN A 342 25.33 4.44 -6.44
CA ASN A 342 26.54 4.61 -7.25
C ASN A 342 27.12 3.28 -7.73
N SER A 343 26.24 2.42 -8.24
CA SER A 343 26.56 1.05 -8.65
C SER A 343 27.80 0.97 -9.54
N GLY A 344 28.77 0.13 -9.15
CA GLY A 344 30.00 -0.07 -9.91
C GLY A 344 31.06 1.05 -9.78
N GLN A 345 30.82 2.06 -8.94
CA GLN A 345 31.77 3.15 -8.68
C GLN A 345 32.55 2.91 -7.37
N GLU A 346 33.72 3.56 -7.22
CA GLU A 346 34.58 3.44 -6.01
C GLU A 346 33.89 3.93 -4.73
N ASP A 347 32.87 4.78 -4.84
CA ASP A 347 32.06 5.29 -3.74
C ASP A 347 30.72 4.57 -3.59
N SER A 348 30.54 3.43 -4.27
CA SER A 348 29.34 2.59 -4.14
C SER A 348 29.08 2.20 -2.69
N PHE A 349 27.81 2.24 -2.30
CA PHE A 349 27.35 1.78 -0.99
C PHE A 349 25.92 1.25 -1.04
N CYS A 350 25.59 0.29 -0.18
CA CYS A 350 24.21 -0.19 -0.04
C CYS A 350 23.42 0.75 0.88
N ASN A 351 22.46 1.47 0.29
CA ASN A 351 21.47 2.22 1.04
C ASN A 351 20.42 1.27 1.64
N LYS A 352 19.91 1.62 2.82
CA LYS A 352 18.92 0.84 3.56
C LYS A 352 17.64 1.66 3.72
N GLU A 353 16.56 1.21 3.11
CA GLU A 353 15.24 1.80 3.26
C GLU A 353 14.36 0.89 4.12
N ILE A 354 13.65 1.47 5.08
CA ILE A 354 12.72 0.75 5.97
C ILE A 354 11.33 1.30 5.73
N THR A 355 10.43 0.45 5.27
CA THR A 355 9.01 0.77 5.10
C THR A 355 8.18 -0.06 6.07
N GLU A 356 7.15 0.55 6.65
CA GLU A 356 6.25 -0.08 7.62
C GLU A 356 4.83 -0.08 7.06
N ARG A 357 4.19 -1.25 7.07
CA ARG A 357 2.82 -1.43 6.60
C ARG A 357 1.96 -2.00 7.72
N LEU A 358 0.87 -1.32 8.04
CA LEU A 358 -0.12 -1.84 8.97
C LEU A 358 -0.76 -3.12 8.39
N LEU A 359 -0.64 -4.24 9.10
CA LEU A 359 -1.29 -5.49 8.71
C LEU A 359 -2.68 -5.59 9.32
N GLU A 360 -2.80 -5.36 10.64
CA GLU A 360 -4.04 -5.55 11.38
C GLU A 360 -4.05 -4.72 12.68
N SER A 361 -5.22 -4.20 13.06
CA SER A 361 -5.44 -3.59 14.39
C SER A 361 -5.96 -4.63 15.37
N CYS A 362 -5.16 -4.98 16.38
CA CYS A 362 -5.48 -6.00 17.38
C CYS A 362 -6.16 -5.39 18.63
N VAL A 363 -6.75 -6.25 19.49
CA VAL A 363 -7.09 -5.85 20.87
C VAL A 363 -5.84 -5.82 21.75
N VAL A 364 -4.96 -6.82 21.56
CA VAL A 364 -3.62 -6.89 22.15
C VAL A 364 -2.67 -7.43 21.08
N CYS A 365 -1.65 -6.65 20.73
CA CYS A 365 -0.54 -7.14 19.91
C CYS A 365 0.59 -7.58 20.84
N LYS A 366 1.03 -8.84 20.73
CA LYS A 366 2.15 -9.36 21.51
C LYS A 366 2.91 -10.40 20.70
N ASP A 367 4.24 -10.39 20.81
CA ASP A 367 5.13 -11.35 20.15
C ASP A 367 4.91 -11.37 18.62
N ALA A 368 4.77 -10.18 18.01
CA ALA A 368 4.53 -10.00 16.57
C ALA A 368 3.27 -10.71 16.03
N GLY A 369 2.20 -10.78 16.84
CA GLY A 369 0.90 -11.28 16.40
C GLY A 369 -0.28 -10.72 17.19
N CYS A 370 -1.46 -10.73 16.57
CA CYS A 370 -2.71 -10.37 17.22
C CYS A 370 -3.21 -11.50 18.14
N LYS A 371 -3.71 -11.12 19.32
CA LYS A 371 -4.38 -12.03 20.27
C LYS A 371 -5.81 -11.54 20.56
N ASP A 372 -6.78 -12.42 20.35
CA ASP A 372 -8.21 -12.08 20.43
C ASP A 372 -8.77 -11.97 21.85
N SER A 373 -8.02 -12.29 22.91
CA SER A 373 -8.50 -12.09 24.28
C SER A 373 -7.39 -12.19 25.32
N VAL A 374 -7.53 -11.39 26.38
CA VAL A 374 -6.80 -11.57 27.64
C VAL A 374 -7.38 -12.80 28.32
N GLN A 375 -6.86 -14.00 28.02
CA GLN A 375 -7.00 -15.09 28.98
C GLN A 375 -5.99 -14.84 30.10
N GLU A 376 -6.49 -14.30 31.22
CA GLU A 376 -5.79 -14.26 32.49
C GLU A 376 -5.46 -15.71 32.88
N GLU A 377 -4.23 -16.16 32.61
CA GLU A 377 -3.73 -17.41 33.19
C GLU A 377 -3.64 -17.22 34.71
N LEU A 378 -4.66 -17.70 35.41
CA LEU A 378 -4.61 -17.86 36.86
C LEU A 378 -3.43 -18.80 37.22
N PRO A 379 -2.56 -18.41 38.17
CA PRO A 379 -1.40 -19.20 38.52
C PRO A 379 -1.82 -20.58 39.04
N VAL A 380 -1.35 -21.62 38.36
CA VAL A 380 -1.51 -23.02 38.79
C VAL A 380 -0.73 -23.23 40.09
N PRO A 381 -1.36 -23.68 41.20
CA PRO A 381 -0.64 -23.98 42.41
C PRO A 381 0.15 -25.27 42.24
N THR A 382 1.48 -25.17 42.36
CA THR A 382 2.40 -26.30 42.40
C THR A 382 2.14 -27.13 43.67
N ALA A 383 1.41 -28.24 43.52
CA ALA A 383 1.25 -29.24 44.58
C ALA A 383 2.36 -30.29 44.47
N GLY A 384 3.37 -30.17 45.33
CA GLY A 384 4.30 -31.25 45.63
C GLY A 384 4.05 -31.79 47.04
N ALA A 385 3.55 -33.02 47.16
CA ALA A 385 3.82 -33.91 48.30
C ALA A 385 3.29 -35.33 48.01
N THR A 386 4.26 -36.22 47.83
CA THR A 386 4.17 -37.68 47.78
C THR A 386 3.69 -38.26 49.11
N LEU A 387 2.71 -39.18 49.12
CA LEU A 387 2.62 -40.30 50.07
C LEU A 387 1.84 -41.49 49.47
N GLU A 388 2.32 -42.68 49.81
CA GLU A 388 1.96 -44.04 49.40
C GLU A 388 0.55 -44.53 49.79
N PRO A 389 0.12 -45.71 49.27
CA PRO A 389 -1.28 -46.13 49.28
C PRO A 389 -1.64 -46.97 50.50
N ASP A 390 -2.88 -46.84 50.97
CA ASP A 390 -3.53 -47.87 51.79
C ASP A 390 -5.03 -48.00 51.46
N GLU A 391 -5.48 -49.23 51.61
CA GLU A 391 -6.71 -49.90 51.19
C GLU A 391 -8.05 -49.39 51.80
N PRO A 392 -9.22 -49.95 51.37
CA PRO A 392 -10.47 -49.22 51.22
C PRO A 392 -11.43 -49.38 52.41
N SER A 393 -12.32 -48.40 52.63
CA SER A 393 -13.64 -48.68 53.18
C SER A 393 -14.67 -47.53 53.01
N LYS A 394 -15.89 -47.95 52.66
CA LYS A 394 -17.21 -47.43 53.09
C LYS A 394 -17.81 -46.16 52.45
N GLU A 395 -18.94 -46.40 51.77
CA GLU A 395 -20.17 -45.58 51.69
C GLU A 395 -20.45 -44.76 52.98
N PRO A 396 -21.11 -43.57 52.94
CA PRO A 396 -22.51 -43.48 52.45
C PRO A 396 -23.02 -42.14 51.85
N LYS A 397 -24.18 -42.26 51.18
CA LYS A 397 -25.34 -41.35 51.00
C LYS A 397 -25.20 -39.84 51.34
N LYS A 398 -25.53 -38.97 50.38
CA LYS A 398 -26.22 -37.65 50.54
C LYS A 398 -27.07 -37.40 49.28
N GLU A 399 -28.39 -37.33 49.36
CA GLU A 399 -29.24 -36.20 49.80
C GLU A 399 -29.19 -35.02 48.82
N GLN A 400 -30.24 -34.93 47.99
CA GLN A 400 -30.49 -33.86 47.03
C GLN A 400 -31.13 -32.66 47.72
N THR A 401 -30.61 -31.46 47.46
CA THR A 401 -31.30 -30.18 47.68
C THR A 401 -31.19 -29.32 46.40
N PRO A 402 -32.27 -28.61 46.00
CA PRO A 402 -32.27 -27.85 44.75
C PRO A 402 -31.75 -26.43 44.96
N PHE A 403 -30.84 -26.00 44.07
CA PHE A 403 -30.36 -24.63 43.97
C PHE A 403 -31.34 -23.81 43.11
N LYS A 404 -31.78 -22.64 43.63
CA LYS A 404 -32.65 -21.68 42.93
C LYS A 404 -31.77 -20.71 42.14
N GLU A 405 -32.00 -20.60 40.82
CA GLU A 405 -31.46 -19.51 39.99
C GLU A 405 -32.39 -18.29 40.04
N ASN A 406 -31.82 -17.12 40.32
CA ASN A 406 -32.46 -15.82 40.14
C ASN A 406 -32.05 -15.25 38.77
N PHE A 407 -33.00 -15.16 37.84
CA PHE A 407 -32.84 -14.41 36.59
C PHE A 407 -33.06 -12.92 36.82
N VAL A 408 -32.04 -12.09 36.59
CA VAL A 408 -32.18 -10.64 36.41
C VAL A 408 -32.18 -10.35 34.91
N LYS A 409 -33.35 -9.99 34.36
CA LYS A 409 -33.48 -9.44 33.00
C LYS A 409 -33.08 -7.97 33.03
N LYS A 410 -32.04 -7.58 32.28
CA LYS A 410 -31.75 -6.17 31.95
C LYS A 410 -32.12 -5.93 30.49
N THR A 411 -33.10 -5.07 30.27
CA THR A 411 -33.57 -4.62 28.94
C THR A 411 -32.70 -3.45 28.49
N VAL A 412 -31.97 -3.59 27.37
CA VAL A 412 -31.21 -2.48 26.77
C VAL A 412 -32.05 -1.84 25.65
N LYS A 413 -32.36 -0.55 25.80
CA LYS A 413 -32.96 0.28 24.73
C LYS A 413 -31.83 0.83 23.85
N LYS A 414 -31.89 0.54 22.55
CA LYS A 414 -30.97 1.04 21.52
C LYS A 414 -31.34 2.48 21.15
N LYS A 415 -30.42 3.45 21.30
CA LYS A 415 -30.50 4.79 20.70
C LYS A 415 -29.47 4.87 19.56
N ARG A 416 -29.86 5.45 18.42
CA ARG A 416 -28.97 5.70 17.26
C ARG A 416 -28.17 6.99 17.50
N SER A 417 -26.89 6.98 17.13
CA SER A 417 -26.01 8.15 17.07
C SER A 417 -26.00 8.75 15.67
N ILE A 418 -25.81 10.07 15.57
CA ILE A 418 -25.62 10.84 14.33
C ILE A 418 -24.23 11.48 14.43
N SER A 419 -23.37 11.28 13.45
CA SER A 419 -22.07 11.98 13.33
C SER A 419 -22.31 13.39 12.79
N GLN A 420 -21.61 14.40 13.30
CA GLN A 420 -21.60 15.76 12.75
C GLN A 420 -20.21 16.06 12.16
N LEU A 421 -20.20 16.73 11.01
CA LEU A 421 -19.02 17.15 10.27
C LEU A 421 -18.86 18.67 10.45
N LEU A 422 -17.68 19.13 10.87
CA LEU A 422 -17.37 20.56 10.99
C LEU A 422 -16.48 20.97 9.80
N LEU A 423 -17.03 21.74 8.86
CA LEU A 423 -16.26 22.38 7.78
C LEU A 423 -15.95 23.84 8.16
N ILE A 424 -14.71 24.27 7.95
CA ILE A 424 -14.28 25.68 7.95
C ILE A 424 -13.47 25.88 6.65
N GLU A 425 -13.90 26.82 5.80
CA GLU A 425 -13.25 27.16 4.54
C GLU A 425 -12.76 28.61 4.60
N GLN A 426 -11.47 28.86 4.32
CA GLN A 426 -11.04 30.11 3.72
C GLN A 426 -9.79 29.91 2.86
N GLU A 427 -9.71 30.69 1.78
CA GLU A 427 -8.67 30.68 0.74
C GLU A 427 -7.25 30.69 1.35
N ASN A 428 -6.53 29.58 1.10
CA ASN A 428 -5.09 29.30 1.34
C ASN A 428 -4.67 28.44 2.54
N ASP A 429 -5.57 27.95 3.42
CA ASP A 429 -5.23 26.89 4.39
C ASP A 429 -6.45 26.00 4.68
N PHE A 430 -6.37 24.69 4.42
CA PHE A 430 -7.48 23.74 4.60
C PHE A 430 -7.47 23.11 6.00
N PHE A 431 -8.64 23.04 6.64
CA PHE A 431 -8.88 22.29 7.89
C PHE A 431 -9.96 21.22 7.67
N ASN A 432 -9.60 19.94 7.72
CA ASN A 432 -10.55 18.83 7.73
C ASN A 432 -10.42 18.03 9.04
N ILE A 433 -11.39 18.20 9.95
CA ILE A 433 -11.44 17.45 11.21
C ILE A 433 -12.68 16.56 11.21
N LEU A 434 -12.48 15.24 11.25
CA LEU A 434 -13.54 14.24 11.33
C LEU A 434 -13.79 13.87 12.80
N GLU A 435 -15.02 14.11 13.28
CA GLU A 435 -15.44 13.69 14.62
C GLU A 435 -16.06 12.29 14.58
N ARG A 436 -15.44 11.32 15.27
CA ARG A 436 -15.96 9.96 15.41
C ARG A 436 -16.33 9.69 16.87
N SER A 437 -17.62 9.67 17.18
CA SER A 437 -18.09 9.29 18.52
C SER A 437 -18.08 7.77 18.71
N VAL A 438 -17.27 7.26 19.64
CA VAL A 438 -17.23 5.83 19.99
C VAL A 438 -18.30 5.53 21.04
N SER A 439 -19.29 4.71 20.70
CA SER A 439 -20.36 4.36 21.63
C SER A 439 -19.92 3.28 22.62
N ASN A 440 -19.29 3.65 23.74
CA ASN A 440 -19.18 2.79 24.93
C ASN A 440 -18.78 3.61 26.18
N GLY A 441 -19.74 4.35 26.76
CA GLY A 441 -19.75 4.70 28.19
C GLY A 441 -18.64 5.61 28.76
N VAL A 442 -17.69 6.08 27.96
CA VAL A 442 -16.66 7.07 28.33
C VAL A 442 -16.72 8.21 27.31
N SER A 443 -16.74 9.46 27.78
CA SER A 443 -16.92 10.66 26.95
C SER A 443 -15.62 11.15 26.31
N GLU A 444 -14.87 10.25 25.69
CA GLU A 444 -13.66 10.60 24.93
C GLU A 444 -13.98 10.55 23.45
N THR A 445 -14.00 11.74 22.83
CA THR A 445 -14.04 11.90 21.37
C THR A 445 -12.62 11.92 20.87
N GLU A 446 -12.25 10.92 20.08
CA GLU A 446 -10.98 10.91 19.35
C GLU A 446 -11.15 11.68 18.03
N LEU A 447 -10.22 12.60 17.79
CA LEU A 447 -10.14 13.39 16.56
C LEU A 447 -9.01 12.83 15.69
N PHE A 448 -9.33 12.53 14.43
CA PHE A 448 -8.38 12.13 13.40
C PHE A 448 -8.54 13.04 12.18
N GLY A 449 -7.46 13.29 11.45
CA GLY A 449 -7.50 14.14 10.26
C GLY A 449 -6.14 14.67 9.83
N MET A 450 -6.18 15.60 8.87
CA MET A 450 -5.01 16.30 8.34
C MET A 450 -5.19 17.80 8.55
N ILE A 451 -4.08 18.49 8.83
CA ILE A 451 -4.03 19.94 8.97
C ILE A 451 -2.86 20.48 8.14
N LYS A 452 -3.10 21.48 7.30
CA LYS A 452 -2.04 22.19 6.59
C LYS A 452 -1.69 23.47 7.37
N LEU A 453 -0.42 23.64 7.72
CA LEU A 453 0.10 24.80 8.44
C LEU A 453 1.30 25.34 7.66
N ASP A 454 1.24 26.62 7.27
CA ASP A 454 2.34 27.30 6.56
C ASP A 454 2.83 26.50 5.34
N GLY A 455 1.89 25.94 4.56
CA GLY A 455 2.19 25.12 3.37
C GLY A 455 2.56 23.67 3.64
N THR A 456 2.81 23.28 4.90
CA THR A 456 3.20 21.91 5.28
C THR A 456 1.99 21.11 5.78
N THR A 457 1.82 19.89 5.27
CA THR A 457 0.76 18.97 5.70
C THR A 457 1.18 18.16 6.92
N HIS A 458 0.38 18.20 7.98
CA HIS A 458 0.56 17.41 9.19
C HIS A 458 -0.58 16.43 9.41
N PHE A 459 -0.25 15.21 9.86
CA PHE A 459 -1.22 14.18 10.20
C PHE A 459 -1.51 14.18 11.71
N ILE A 460 -2.79 14.17 12.08
CA ILE A 460 -3.24 14.14 13.47
C ILE A 460 -3.23 12.69 13.96
N LYS A 461 -2.34 12.37 14.91
CA LYS A 461 -2.27 11.05 15.56
C LYS A 461 -3.47 10.81 16.45
N ASN A 462 -3.78 11.78 17.30
CA ASN A 462 -5.01 11.84 18.09
C ASN A 462 -5.26 13.28 18.55
N GLY A 463 -6.46 13.54 19.05
CA GLY A 463 -6.79 14.85 19.62
C GLY A 463 -7.76 14.73 20.78
N GLU A 464 -7.62 15.64 21.74
CA GLU A 464 -8.51 15.76 22.89
C GLU A 464 -9.10 17.17 22.94
N LYS A 465 -10.42 17.26 23.14
CA LYS A 465 -11.10 18.54 23.35
C LYS A 465 -11.27 18.82 24.84
N LYS A 466 -10.69 19.93 25.32
CA LYS A 466 -10.83 20.42 26.71
C LYS A 466 -11.42 21.82 26.70
N GLU A 467 -12.68 21.95 27.12
CA GLU A 467 -13.39 23.23 27.17
C GLU A 467 -13.35 23.99 25.83
N ASN A 468 -12.64 25.13 25.78
CA ASN A 468 -12.42 25.95 24.59
C ASN A 468 -11.08 25.67 23.90
N LYS A 469 -10.41 24.54 24.21
CA LYS A 469 -9.17 24.11 23.57
C LYS A 469 -9.34 22.76 22.87
N ILE A 470 -8.70 22.61 21.73
CA ILE A 470 -8.48 21.33 21.05
C ILE A 470 -6.98 21.08 21.06
N ILE A 471 -6.56 19.98 21.67
CA ILE A 471 -5.16 19.58 21.76
C ILE A 471 -4.96 18.47 20.75
N LEU A 472 -4.15 18.71 19.72
CA LEU A 472 -3.83 17.76 18.65
C LEU A 472 -2.40 17.26 18.84
N ASN A 473 -2.22 15.95 18.92
CA ASN A 473 -0.90 15.34 18.85
C ASN A 473 -0.64 14.96 17.39
N LEU A 474 0.42 15.52 16.80
CA LEU A 474 0.78 15.31 15.40
C LEU A 474 1.88 14.24 15.28
N PHE A 475 1.97 13.56 14.14
CA PHE A 475 3.09 12.66 13.87
C PHE A 475 4.39 13.46 13.67
N GLY A 476 5.47 13.07 14.36
CA GLY A 476 6.81 13.64 14.17
C GLY A 476 7.08 15.01 14.82
N THR A 477 6.10 15.66 15.45
CA THR A 477 6.28 16.97 16.10
C THR A 477 5.69 17.03 17.52
N ASN A 478 5.92 18.15 18.21
CA ASN A 478 5.26 18.46 19.48
C ASN A 478 3.75 18.67 19.30
N GLN A 479 3.04 18.64 20.43
CA GLN A 479 1.61 18.89 20.58
C GLN A 479 1.19 20.29 20.07
N LEU A 480 0.12 20.35 19.29
CA LEU A 480 -0.51 21.58 18.79
C LEU A 480 -1.78 21.87 19.58
N THR A 481 -1.87 23.03 20.23
CA THR A 481 -3.10 23.46 20.93
C THR A 481 -3.82 24.53 20.12
N LEU A 482 -5.07 24.25 19.75
CA LEU A 482 -5.99 25.20 19.13
C LEU A 482 -6.94 25.78 20.20
N ILE A 483 -7.05 27.10 20.27
CA ILE A 483 -7.98 27.82 21.14
C ILE A 483 -9.18 28.24 20.30
N LEU A 484 -10.36 27.74 20.66
CA LEU A 484 -11.63 28.10 20.06
C LEU A 484 -12.08 29.47 20.61
N LEU A 485 -12.16 30.45 19.71
CA LEU A 485 -12.68 31.78 19.97
C LEU A 485 -14.11 31.90 19.42
N GLU A 486 -14.85 32.90 19.88
CA GLU A 486 -16.26 33.10 19.47
C GLU A 486 -16.43 33.26 17.95
N ASN A 487 -15.40 33.77 17.26
CA ASN A 487 -15.40 34.05 15.81
C ASN A 487 -14.23 33.39 15.04
N GLY A 488 -13.58 32.37 15.61
CA GLY A 488 -12.41 31.76 14.95
C GLY A 488 -11.64 30.76 15.81
N VAL A 489 -10.46 30.40 15.32
CA VAL A 489 -9.51 29.50 15.98
C VAL A 489 -8.16 30.21 16.06
N GLN A 490 -7.48 30.11 17.20
CA GLN A 490 -6.12 30.62 17.38
C GLN A 490 -5.19 29.46 17.76
N ILE A 491 -4.00 29.40 17.17
CA ILE A 491 -2.97 28.44 17.59
C ILE A 491 -2.28 29.01 18.84
N GLU A 492 -2.23 28.23 19.93
CA GLU A 492 -1.60 28.65 21.19
C GLU A 492 -0.11 28.96 20.94
N GLY A 493 0.32 30.16 21.33
CA GLY A 493 1.68 30.65 21.07
C GLY A 493 1.84 31.46 19.77
N GLN A 494 0.85 31.47 18.88
CA GLN A 494 0.80 32.37 17.72
C GLN A 494 -0.13 33.55 17.95
N THR A 495 0.21 34.70 17.34
CA THR A 495 -0.62 35.92 17.36
C THR A 495 -1.69 35.95 16.27
N LYS A 496 -1.59 35.06 15.28
CA LYS A 496 -2.54 34.96 14.16
C LYS A 496 -3.83 34.28 14.62
N ILE A 497 -4.97 34.89 14.31
CA ILE A 497 -6.31 34.35 14.55
C ILE A 497 -6.90 33.98 13.19
N PHE A 498 -7.32 32.74 13.05
CA PHE A 498 -8.00 32.23 11.87
C PHE A 498 -9.50 32.43 12.09
N THR A 499 -10.09 33.41 11.40
CA THR A 499 -11.53 33.65 11.48
C THR A 499 -12.30 32.59 10.69
N ARG A 500 -13.53 32.31 11.13
CA ARG A 500 -14.41 31.33 10.49
C ARG A 500 -14.81 31.70 9.07
#